data_AF-A0A497R6F7-F1
#
_entry.id   AF-A0A497R6F7-F1
#
_cell.length_a   1.000
_cell.length_b   1.000
_cell.length_c   1.000
_cell.angle_alpha   90.00
_cell.angle_beta   90.00
_cell.angle_gamma   90.00
#
_symmetry.space_group_name_H-M   'P 1'
#
loop_
_entity.id
_entity.type
_entity.pdbx_description
1 polymer ?
#
loop_
_entity_poly.entity_id
_entity_poly.type
_entity_poly.pdbx_seq_one_letter_code
_entity_poly.pdbx_strand_id
1 'polypeptide(L)'
;MSKKKEEAPKTKKSSTASKKSTKEEKATALDELVEDAYQSVLEEDEALLTAKSSTKEKAASKKKAKKAEEEKEQPTIAGGSGVDYIDVIARDDKKEIPVTDLPGVGPATSHKLKEAGLTTIRAIALSSISDLVNNADIGEKTAAKLIKMCQEQIGLTFSTADNLYKERLGLERITTGSDNLDELFGGGIETGSITEFFGEFRTGKTQIAHQLCVTVQLPRERGGLEANAAYIDTEGTFRPERIVEIAERFGLDPQQTLKNITIGRAYTSDHQVNLARDIAALAREKNIRLLIVDSLTSHFRAEYIGRGTLASRQQNLNQHIHFLLKLAEMHHVAVVVTNQVMARPDFFFGDPTAPVGGNIVAHSCTTRVYLRKSKQTKRVARIVDSPNLPEVETVFEILSDGIHDG
;
A
#
# COMPACT_ATOMS: atom_id res chain seq x y z
N MET A 1 75.11 45.04 9.85
CA MET A 1 74.18 44.14 9.11
C MET A 1 73.15 43.61 10.08
N SER A 2 71.92 44.11 9.90
CA SER A 2 70.61 43.65 10.39
C SER A 2 70.53 42.34 11.20
N LYS A 3 70.01 42.44 12.44
CA LYS A 3 69.14 41.39 13.04
C LYS A 3 68.36 41.87 14.27
N LYS A 4 67.04 41.69 14.13
CA LYS A 4 65.96 41.37 15.10
C LYS A 4 65.71 42.26 16.33
N LYS A 5 64.50 42.86 16.30
CA LYS A 5 63.74 43.42 17.42
C LYS A 5 63.44 42.34 18.46
N GLU A 6 63.57 42.76 19.71
CA GLU A 6 63.14 42.12 20.95
C GLU A 6 61.90 42.88 21.45
N GLU A 7 60.84 42.18 21.84
CA GLU A 7 59.63 42.77 22.43
C GLU A 7 59.30 42.08 23.76
N ALA A 8 59.06 42.91 24.78
CA ALA A 8 58.75 42.54 26.16
C ALA A 8 57.25 42.27 26.39
N PRO A 9 56.83 41.61 27.49
CA PRO A 9 55.45 41.18 27.71
C PRO A 9 54.61 42.22 28.49
N LYS A 10 53.30 42.31 28.21
CA LYS A 10 52.32 42.92 29.13
C LYS A 10 51.04 42.08 29.26
N THR A 11 50.71 41.84 30.52
CA THR A 11 49.57 41.13 31.11
C THR A 11 48.24 41.87 30.94
N LYS A 12 47.13 41.13 30.73
CA LYS A 12 45.77 41.57 31.07
C LYS A 12 44.92 40.39 31.56
N LYS A 13 44.55 40.44 32.85
CA LYS A 13 43.48 39.65 33.48
C LYS A 13 42.16 40.48 33.48
N SER A 14 41.04 39.74 33.51
CA SER A 14 39.65 40.13 33.85
C SER A 14 38.72 40.57 32.69
N SER A 15 37.70 39.74 32.43
CA SER A 15 36.36 40.13 31.93
C SER A 15 35.37 38.95 31.77
N THR A 16 35.74 37.71 32.14
CA THR A 16 34.92 36.51 31.88
C THR A 16 33.80 36.20 32.90
N ALA A 17 33.68 36.94 34.00
CA ALA A 17 32.70 36.62 35.05
C ALA A 17 31.30 37.25 34.87
N SER A 18 31.15 38.34 34.10
CA SER A 18 29.86 39.08 34.01
C SER A 18 28.94 38.65 32.85
N LYS A 19 29.43 37.83 31.91
CA LYS A 19 28.64 37.36 30.74
C LYS A 19 28.00 35.98 30.91
N LYS A 20 28.33 35.25 31.98
CA LYS A 20 27.80 33.90 32.23
C LYS A 20 26.48 33.93 33.01
N SER A 21 26.35 34.81 34.01
CA SER A 21 25.12 34.97 34.80
C SER A 21 23.92 35.46 33.98
N THR A 22 24.14 36.38 33.04
CA THR A 22 23.08 36.96 32.19
C THR A 22 22.55 36.03 31.10
N LYS A 23 23.21 34.89 30.85
CA LYS A 23 22.79 33.90 29.84
C LYS A 23 22.01 32.74 30.46
N GLU A 24 22.34 32.36 31.70
CA GLU A 24 21.56 31.40 32.49
C GLU A 24 20.23 32.02 32.93
N GLU A 25 20.21 33.25 33.46
CA GLU A 25 18.96 33.94 33.84
C GLU A 25 17.98 34.12 32.66
N LYS A 26 18.49 34.34 31.44
CA LYS A 26 17.66 34.46 30.23
C LYS A 26 17.15 33.12 29.70
N ALA A 27 17.84 32.02 29.98
CA ALA A 27 17.38 30.69 29.61
C ALA A 27 16.25 30.24 30.55
N THR A 28 16.39 30.49 31.85
CA THR A 28 15.36 30.17 32.86
C THR A 28 14.08 30.97 32.64
N ALA A 29 14.18 32.27 32.33
CA ALA A 29 13.01 33.09 32.02
C ALA A 29 12.29 32.68 30.72
N LEU A 30 12.99 32.05 29.77
CA LEU A 30 12.38 31.56 28.54
C LEU A 30 11.65 30.23 28.78
N ASP A 31 12.19 29.35 29.62
CA ASP A 31 11.54 28.09 29.98
C ASP A 31 10.27 28.33 30.81
N GLU A 32 10.26 29.30 31.74
CA GLU A 32 9.06 29.69 32.49
C GLU A 32 7.96 30.24 31.57
N LEU A 33 8.31 31.08 30.57
CA LEU A 33 7.34 31.58 29.59
C LEU A 33 6.77 30.48 28.69
N VAL A 34 7.54 29.42 28.42
CA VAL A 34 7.09 28.27 27.62
C VAL A 34 6.16 27.37 28.44
N GLU A 35 6.45 27.14 29.72
CA GLU A 35 5.54 26.40 30.61
C GLU A 35 4.21 27.13 30.83
N ASP A 36 4.23 28.45 31.05
CA ASP A 36 3.00 29.25 31.21
C ASP A 36 2.15 29.23 29.92
N ALA A 37 2.78 29.32 28.76
CA ALA A 37 2.09 29.18 27.47
C ALA A 37 1.49 27.77 27.31
N TYR A 38 2.21 26.73 27.73
CA TYR A 38 1.72 25.35 27.63
C TYR A 38 0.54 25.08 28.56
N GLN A 39 0.56 25.61 29.78
CA GLN A 39 -0.55 25.49 30.73
C GLN A 39 -1.79 26.26 30.27
N SER A 40 -1.62 27.46 29.69
CA SER A 40 -2.75 28.22 29.15
C SER A 40 -3.48 27.49 28.01
N VAL A 41 -2.74 26.75 27.17
CA VAL A 41 -3.32 25.95 26.08
C VAL A 41 -4.06 24.72 26.63
N LEU A 42 -3.55 24.09 27.69
CA LEU A 42 -4.22 22.96 28.35
C LEU A 42 -5.52 23.38 29.05
N GLU A 43 -5.54 24.54 29.69
CA GLU A 43 -6.75 25.10 30.31
C GLU A 43 -7.82 25.48 29.27
N GLU A 44 -7.43 26.02 28.12
CA GLU A 44 -8.34 26.29 27.00
C GLU A 44 -8.94 25.01 26.39
N ASP A 45 -8.15 23.93 26.27
CA ASP A 45 -8.61 22.64 25.76
C ASP A 45 -9.56 21.92 26.75
N GLU A 46 -9.31 22.00 28.06
CA GLU A 46 -10.23 21.47 29.09
C GLU A 46 -11.55 22.26 29.13
N ALA A 47 -11.52 23.58 28.96
CA ALA A 47 -12.71 24.41 28.83
C ALA A 47 -13.52 24.05 27.56
N LEU A 48 -12.85 23.72 26.46
CA LEU A 48 -13.49 23.27 25.21
C LEU A 48 -14.12 21.86 25.34
N LEU A 49 -13.48 20.96 26.10
CA LEU A 49 -13.98 19.61 26.36
C LEU A 49 -15.20 19.62 27.28
N THR A 50 -15.23 20.48 28.30
CA THR A 50 -16.38 20.67 29.19
C THR A 50 -17.56 21.41 28.50
N ALA A 51 -17.28 22.32 27.55
CA ALA A 51 -18.31 22.90 26.70
C ALA A 51 -18.94 21.89 25.72
N LYS A 52 -18.16 20.91 25.23
CA LYS A 52 -18.63 19.82 24.34
C LYS A 52 -19.42 18.73 25.08
N SER A 53 -19.15 18.48 26.36
CA SER A 53 -19.93 17.52 27.17
C SER A 53 -21.30 18.07 27.55
N SER A 54 -21.38 19.36 27.95
CA SER A 54 -22.65 20.02 28.31
C SER A 54 -23.60 20.25 27.12
N THR A 55 -23.08 20.33 25.89
CA THR A 55 -23.88 20.38 24.65
C THR A 55 -24.40 19.00 24.22
N LYS A 56 -23.68 17.91 24.53
CA LYS A 56 -24.15 16.53 24.29
C LYS A 56 -25.31 16.12 25.21
N GLU A 57 -25.32 16.56 26.47
CA GLU A 57 -26.44 16.26 27.39
C GLU A 57 -27.72 17.03 27.05
N LYS A 58 -27.61 18.27 26.55
CA LYS A 58 -28.78 19.04 26.08
C LYS A 58 -29.35 18.55 24.74
N ALA A 59 -28.54 17.89 23.90
CA ALA A 59 -29.00 17.28 22.65
C ALA A 59 -29.74 15.93 22.87
N ALA A 60 -29.41 15.21 23.94
CA ALA A 60 -30.02 13.92 24.29
C ALA A 60 -31.47 14.06 24.81
N SER A 61 -31.83 15.17 25.46
CA SER A 61 -33.19 15.37 25.99
C SER A 61 -34.21 15.87 24.94
N LYS A 62 -33.76 16.50 23.84
CA LYS A 62 -34.63 16.92 22.71
C LYS A 62 -34.93 15.80 21.70
N LYS A 63 -34.16 14.71 21.68
CA LYS A 63 -34.31 13.58 20.74
C LYS A 63 -35.42 12.58 21.11
N LYS A 64 -35.98 12.68 22.33
CA LYS A 64 -37.02 11.77 22.83
C LYS A 64 -38.47 12.25 22.59
N ALA A 65 -38.66 13.50 22.16
CA ALA A 65 -39.99 14.09 21.95
C ALA A 65 -40.39 14.29 20.48
N LYS A 66 -39.51 13.97 19.51
CA LYS A 66 -39.76 14.17 18.07
C LYS A 66 -39.95 12.87 17.27
N LYS A 67 -40.02 11.73 17.96
CA LYS A 67 -40.05 10.38 17.35
C LYS A 67 -41.48 9.84 17.12
N ALA A 68 -42.50 10.71 17.11
CA ALA A 68 -43.91 10.31 17.01
C ALA A 68 -44.69 10.98 15.86
N GLU A 69 -44.06 11.81 15.01
CA GLU A 69 -44.78 12.49 13.91
C GLU A 69 -44.09 12.43 12.52
N GLU A 70 -42.94 11.77 12.37
CA GLU A 70 -42.25 11.62 11.07
C GLU A 70 -42.38 10.18 10.49
N GLU A 71 -43.47 9.47 10.79
CA GLU A 71 -43.94 8.32 9.99
C GLU A 71 -44.93 8.82 8.93
N LYS A 72 -44.44 9.53 7.90
CA LYS A 72 -45.10 9.78 6.60
C LYS A 72 -44.26 10.78 5.79
N GLU A 73 -43.13 10.32 5.29
CA GLU A 73 -42.48 10.78 4.04
C GLU A 73 -41.17 10.02 3.89
N GLN A 74 -41.25 8.79 3.37
CA GLN A 74 -40.08 8.10 2.84
C GLN A 74 -39.70 8.77 1.52
N PRO A 75 -38.43 9.13 1.30
CA PRO A 75 -37.98 9.50 -0.04
C PRO A 75 -38.00 8.24 -0.90
N THR A 76 -38.88 8.21 -1.89
CA THR A 76 -38.89 7.21 -2.96
C THR A 76 -37.60 7.36 -3.77
N ILE A 77 -36.66 6.43 -3.59
CA ILE A 77 -35.52 6.30 -4.50
C ILE A 77 -36.10 5.71 -5.79
N ALA A 78 -36.08 6.50 -6.86
CA ALA A 78 -36.49 6.08 -8.19
C ALA A 78 -35.69 4.84 -8.59
N GLY A 79 -36.41 3.78 -8.98
CA GLY A 79 -35.82 2.55 -9.47
C GLY A 79 -34.87 2.83 -10.63
N GLY A 80 -33.60 2.52 -10.41
CA GLY A 80 -32.61 2.37 -11.46
C GLY A 80 -32.79 1.01 -12.13
N SER A 81 -32.75 1.03 -13.46
CA SER A 81 -32.89 -0.07 -14.41
C SER A 81 -32.34 -1.43 -13.95
N GLY A 82 -33.06 -2.51 -14.30
CA GLY A 82 -32.71 -3.88 -13.95
C GLY A 82 -31.41 -4.35 -14.57
N VAL A 83 -30.33 -4.10 -13.84
CA VAL A 83 -29.11 -4.88 -13.91
C VAL A 83 -29.19 -5.83 -12.72
N ASP A 84 -29.26 -7.13 -12.97
CA ASP A 84 -29.20 -8.12 -11.90
C ASP A 84 -27.90 -7.89 -11.12
N TYR A 85 -28.00 -7.44 -9.86
CA TYR A 85 -26.87 -7.17 -8.98
C TYR A 85 -25.93 -8.39 -8.82
N ILE A 86 -26.42 -9.58 -9.15
CA ILE A 86 -25.67 -10.84 -9.16
C ILE A 86 -24.59 -10.85 -10.27
N ASP A 87 -24.79 -10.15 -11.39
CA ASP A 87 -23.79 -10.06 -12.47
C ASP A 87 -22.65 -9.09 -12.16
N VAL A 88 -22.83 -8.17 -11.21
CA VAL A 88 -21.74 -7.29 -10.70
C VAL A 88 -20.82 -8.06 -9.74
N ILE A 89 -21.34 -9.11 -9.10
CA ILE A 89 -20.60 -10.00 -8.18
C ILE A 89 -19.72 -10.99 -8.97
N ALA A 90 -20.13 -11.36 -10.18
CA ALA A 90 -19.27 -12.07 -11.10
C ALA A 90 -18.20 -11.11 -11.61
N ARG A 91 -17.09 -10.98 -10.86
CA ARG A 91 -15.83 -10.32 -11.25
C ARG A 91 -15.13 -11.08 -12.38
N ASP A 92 -15.89 -11.40 -13.41
CA ASP A 92 -15.43 -11.98 -14.64
C ASP A 92 -14.95 -10.81 -15.50
N ASP A 93 -13.64 -10.70 -15.72
CA ASP A 93 -13.04 -9.69 -16.59
C ASP A 93 -13.69 -9.69 -17.99
N LYS A 94 -14.32 -10.82 -18.39
CA LYS A 94 -15.06 -10.97 -19.65
C LYS A 94 -16.38 -10.19 -19.69
N LYS A 95 -16.91 -9.74 -18.54
CA LYS A 95 -18.12 -8.89 -18.45
C LYS A 95 -17.81 -7.40 -18.28
N GLU A 96 -16.55 -7.01 -18.15
CA GLU A 96 -16.20 -5.59 -18.12
C GLU A 96 -16.40 -4.93 -19.48
N ILE A 97 -17.22 -3.89 -19.51
CA ILE A 97 -17.52 -3.12 -20.71
C ILE A 97 -16.24 -2.38 -21.16
N PRO A 98 -15.78 -2.56 -22.41
CA PRO A 98 -14.62 -1.87 -22.91
C PRO A 98 -14.91 -0.37 -23.12
N VAL A 99 -13.89 0.47 -23.05
CA VAL A 99 -14.04 1.93 -23.27
C VAL A 99 -14.67 2.30 -24.62
N THR A 100 -14.56 1.43 -25.63
CA THR A 100 -15.16 1.65 -26.95
C THR A 100 -16.68 1.69 -26.93
N ASP A 101 -17.30 1.10 -25.91
CA ASP A 101 -18.75 0.92 -25.81
C ASP A 101 -19.37 1.95 -24.85
N LEU A 102 -18.57 2.91 -24.36
CA LEU A 102 -19.03 3.97 -23.47
C LEU A 102 -19.88 5.01 -24.24
N PRO A 103 -21.13 5.26 -23.79
CA PRO A 103 -21.99 6.28 -24.39
C PRO A 103 -21.32 7.66 -24.37
N GLY A 104 -21.17 8.29 -25.54
CA GLY A 104 -20.58 9.63 -25.66
C GLY A 104 -19.05 9.68 -25.71
N VAL A 105 -18.37 8.53 -25.76
CA VAL A 105 -16.93 8.45 -26.06
C VAL A 105 -16.74 8.21 -27.56
N GLY A 106 -16.21 9.20 -28.27
CA GLY A 106 -15.87 9.06 -29.69
C GLY A 106 -14.58 8.26 -29.91
N PRO A 107 -14.29 7.82 -31.17
CA PRO A 107 -13.11 7.02 -31.49
C PRO A 107 -11.78 7.67 -31.06
N ALA A 108 -11.66 8.99 -31.20
CA ALA A 108 -10.45 9.73 -30.80
C ALA A 108 -10.21 9.70 -29.28
N THR A 109 -11.26 9.88 -28.48
CA THR A 109 -11.15 9.80 -27.01
C THR A 109 -10.87 8.37 -26.57
N SER A 110 -11.50 7.37 -27.20
CA SER A 110 -11.22 5.97 -26.93
C SER A 110 -9.76 5.60 -27.22
N HIS A 111 -9.18 6.10 -28.32
CA HIS A 111 -7.77 5.89 -28.64
C HIS A 111 -6.85 6.45 -27.55
N LYS A 112 -7.05 7.72 -27.15
CA LYS A 112 -6.29 8.38 -26.10
C LYS A 112 -6.35 7.63 -24.76
N LEU A 113 -7.54 7.14 -24.39
CA LEU A 113 -7.73 6.34 -23.17
C LEU A 113 -6.98 5.01 -23.23
N LYS A 114 -6.99 4.33 -24.39
CA LYS A 114 -6.23 3.09 -24.60
C LYS A 114 -4.74 3.32 -24.52
N GLU A 115 -4.21 4.38 -25.13
CA GLU A 115 -2.79 4.75 -25.03
C GLU A 115 -2.38 5.06 -23.59
N ALA A 116 -3.29 5.62 -22.78
CA ALA A 116 -3.08 5.84 -21.36
C ALA A 116 -3.28 4.59 -20.47
N GLY A 117 -3.56 3.41 -21.07
CA GLY A 117 -3.83 2.16 -20.34
C GLY A 117 -5.22 2.08 -19.69
N LEU A 118 -6.08 3.09 -19.88
CA LEU A 118 -7.44 3.15 -19.35
C LEU A 118 -8.41 2.42 -20.28
N THR A 119 -8.35 1.09 -20.26
CA THR A 119 -9.08 0.23 -21.22
C THR A 119 -10.47 -0.23 -20.76
N THR A 120 -10.84 0.05 -19.50
CA THR A 120 -12.10 -0.42 -18.89
C THR A 120 -12.86 0.73 -18.22
N ILE A 121 -14.18 0.56 -18.06
CA ILE A 121 -15.01 1.53 -17.29
C ILE A 121 -14.49 1.69 -15.87
N ARG A 122 -14.12 0.57 -15.22
CA ARG A 122 -13.59 0.58 -13.84
C ARG A 122 -12.29 1.39 -13.74
N ALA A 123 -11.38 1.26 -14.68
CA ALA A 123 -10.14 2.03 -14.70
C ALA A 123 -10.40 3.55 -14.80
N ILE A 124 -11.41 3.96 -15.57
CA ILE A 124 -11.82 5.36 -15.66
C ILE A 124 -12.53 5.81 -14.38
N ALA A 125 -13.44 5.00 -13.85
CA ALA A 125 -14.24 5.34 -12.66
C ALA A 125 -13.39 5.54 -11.40
N LEU A 126 -12.28 4.80 -11.28
CA LEU A 126 -11.31 4.90 -10.19
C LEU A 126 -10.22 5.96 -10.44
N SER A 127 -10.23 6.64 -11.58
CA SER A 127 -9.23 7.65 -11.92
C SER A 127 -9.59 9.05 -11.42
N SER A 128 -8.54 9.84 -11.14
CA SER A 128 -8.71 11.26 -10.85
C SER A 128 -8.88 12.04 -12.15
N ILE A 129 -9.46 13.24 -12.05
CA ILE A 129 -9.53 14.19 -13.17
C ILE A 129 -8.11 14.48 -13.70
N SER A 130 -7.16 14.68 -12.79
CA SER A 130 -5.76 14.92 -13.14
C SER A 130 -5.12 13.77 -13.89
N ASP A 131 -5.48 12.51 -13.59
CA ASP A 131 -4.98 11.35 -14.33
C ASP A 131 -5.40 11.40 -15.80
N LEU A 132 -6.68 11.69 -16.07
CA LEU A 132 -7.21 11.76 -17.43
C LEU A 132 -6.67 12.98 -18.19
N VAL A 133 -6.50 14.11 -17.51
CA VAL A 133 -5.93 15.33 -18.11
C VAL A 133 -4.46 15.11 -18.47
N ASN A 134 -3.66 14.62 -17.53
CA ASN A 134 -2.21 14.54 -17.69
C ASN A 134 -1.75 13.33 -18.51
N ASN A 135 -2.42 12.18 -18.36
CA ASN A 135 -1.97 10.94 -18.97
C ASN A 135 -2.73 10.58 -20.25
N ALA A 136 -3.98 11.04 -20.40
CA ALA A 136 -4.80 10.75 -21.58
C ALA A 136 -5.10 12.01 -22.43
N ASP A 137 -4.59 13.19 -22.07
CA ASP A 137 -4.83 14.45 -22.78
C ASP A 137 -6.34 14.70 -23.02
N ILE A 138 -7.14 14.50 -21.97
CA ILE A 138 -8.58 14.73 -21.98
C ILE A 138 -8.88 16.02 -21.23
N GLY A 139 -9.61 16.95 -21.87
CA GLY A 139 -10.01 18.20 -21.24
C GLY A 139 -10.77 17.98 -19.93
N GLU A 140 -10.49 18.82 -18.93
CA GLU A 140 -10.97 18.67 -17.54
C GLU A 140 -12.49 18.44 -17.42
N LYS A 141 -13.30 19.20 -18.15
CA LYS A 141 -14.77 19.06 -18.17
C LYS A 141 -15.22 17.70 -18.72
N THR A 142 -14.54 17.21 -19.76
CA THR A 142 -14.82 15.91 -20.36
C THR A 142 -14.39 14.79 -19.43
N ALA A 143 -13.22 14.92 -18.79
CA ALA A 143 -12.73 13.97 -17.80
C ALA A 143 -13.71 13.82 -16.63
N ALA A 144 -14.17 14.94 -16.04
CA ALA A 144 -15.13 14.93 -14.94
C ALA A 144 -16.45 14.26 -15.33
N LYS A 145 -16.99 14.57 -16.52
CA LYS A 145 -18.22 13.95 -17.03
C LYS A 145 -18.04 12.44 -17.23
N LEU A 146 -16.91 12.05 -17.83
CA LEU A 146 -16.62 10.65 -18.13
C LEU A 146 -16.46 9.82 -16.86
N ILE A 147 -15.69 10.31 -15.88
CA ILE A 147 -15.50 9.66 -14.58
C ILE A 147 -16.85 9.46 -13.89
N LYS A 148 -17.66 10.53 -13.79
CA LYS A 148 -18.97 10.46 -13.15
C LYS A 148 -19.90 9.43 -13.81
N MET A 149 -19.95 9.43 -15.14
CA MET A 149 -20.75 8.46 -15.89
C MET A 149 -20.28 7.02 -15.64
N CYS A 150 -18.96 6.79 -15.62
CA CYS A 150 -18.40 5.46 -15.35
C CYS A 150 -18.70 5.02 -13.90
N GLN A 151 -18.61 5.93 -12.93
CA GLN A 151 -18.94 5.68 -11.52
C GLN A 151 -20.41 5.29 -11.33
N GLU A 152 -21.33 6.02 -11.96
CA GLU A 152 -22.77 5.71 -11.93
C GLU A 152 -23.05 4.33 -12.56
N GLN A 153 -22.40 4.02 -13.68
CA GLN A 153 -22.60 2.77 -14.41
C GLN A 153 -22.11 1.53 -13.66
N ILE A 154 -21.03 1.65 -12.88
CA ILE A 154 -20.53 0.54 -12.05
C ILE A 154 -21.05 0.59 -10.60
N GLY A 155 -21.96 1.52 -10.30
CA GLY A 155 -22.57 1.63 -8.97
C GLY A 155 -21.61 2.09 -7.87
N LEU A 156 -20.52 2.83 -8.20
CA LEU A 156 -19.66 3.51 -7.23
C LEU A 156 -20.39 4.69 -6.57
N THR A 157 -21.41 4.36 -5.79
CA THR A 157 -22.21 5.26 -4.98
C THR A 157 -22.31 4.69 -3.58
N PHE A 158 -23.00 5.36 -2.67
CA PHE A 158 -23.23 4.81 -1.33
C PHE A 158 -24.00 3.48 -1.44
N SER A 159 -23.41 2.40 -0.92
CA SER A 159 -24.04 1.09 -0.80
C SER A 159 -24.20 0.71 0.67
N THR A 160 -25.08 -0.23 0.94
CA THR A 160 -25.27 -0.79 2.27
C THR A 160 -24.14 -1.78 2.61
N ALA A 161 -23.84 -1.93 3.90
CA ALA A 161 -22.76 -2.82 4.35
C ALA A 161 -22.98 -4.29 3.96
N ASP A 162 -24.23 -4.75 3.82
CA ASP A 162 -24.52 -6.12 3.39
C ASP A 162 -24.19 -6.35 1.90
N ASN A 163 -24.30 -5.32 1.05
CA ASN A 163 -23.88 -5.40 -0.34
C ASN A 163 -22.36 -5.48 -0.42
N LEU A 164 -21.64 -4.62 0.31
CA LEU A 164 -20.18 -4.72 0.40
C LEU A 164 -19.72 -6.09 0.92
N TYR A 165 -20.41 -6.66 1.93
CA TYR A 165 -20.11 -8.00 2.42
C TYR A 165 -20.25 -9.07 1.33
N LYS A 166 -21.36 -9.06 0.56
CA LYS A 166 -21.58 -9.98 -0.57
C LYS A 166 -20.50 -9.82 -1.65
N GLU A 167 -20.10 -8.60 -1.96
CA GLU A 167 -19.00 -8.34 -2.90
C GLU A 167 -17.67 -8.91 -2.39
N ARG A 168 -17.38 -8.74 -1.10
CA ARG A 168 -16.15 -9.26 -0.48
C ARG A 168 -16.13 -10.78 -0.38
N LEU A 169 -17.28 -11.45 -0.31
CA LEU A 169 -17.35 -12.92 -0.41
C LEU A 169 -16.87 -13.44 -1.77
N GLY A 170 -16.94 -12.62 -2.81
CA GLY A 170 -16.43 -12.93 -4.15
C GLY A 170 -14.97 -12.54 -4.38
N LEU A 171 -14.22 -12.11 -3.35
CA LEU A 171 -12.79 -11.83 -3.48
C LEU A 171 -12.01 -13.10 -3.75
N GLU A 172 -11.26 -13.07 -4.85
CA GLU A 172 -10.37 -14.16 -5.23
C GLU A 172 -9.09 -14.11 -4.38
N ARG A 173 -8.52 -15.29 -4.13
CA ARG A 173 -7.29 -15.45 -3.35
C ARG A 173 -6.33 -16.39 -4.07
N ILE A 174 -5.03 -16.18 -3.86
CA ILE A 174 -3.97 -17.05 -4.38
C ILE A 174 -3.41 -17.85 -3.20
N THR A 175 -3.46 -19.19 -3.29
CA THR A 175 -2.81 -20.08 -2.32
C THR A 175 -1.32 -19.80 -2.23
N THR A 176 -0.79 -19.82 -1.01
CA THR A 176 0.64 -19.75 -0.74
C THR A 176 1.34 -21.10 -0.94
N GLY A 177 0.58 -22.19 -1.12
CA GLY A 177 1.10 -23.56 -1.19
C GLY A 177 1.45 -24.18 0.17
N SER A 178 1.08 -23.51 1.27
CA SER A 178 1.15 -24.00 2.64
C SER A 178 -0.19 -23.74 3.32
N ASP A 179 -0.79 -24.79 3.88
CA ASP A 179 -2.06 -24.70 4.60
C ASP A 179 -1.94 -23.77 5.81
N ASN A 180 -0.81 -23.81 6.52
CA ASN A 180 -0.53 -22.94 7.66
C ASN A 180 -0.55 -21.45 7.28
N LEU A 181 0.05 -21.10 6.14
CA LEU A 181 0.06 -19.73 5.64
C LEU A 181 -1.29 -19.34 5.05
N ASP A 182 -1.97 -20.26 4.36
CA ASP A 182 -3.30 -19.97 3.82
C ASP A 182 -4.31 -19.72 4.94
N GLU A 183 -4.25 -20.48 6.04
CA GLU A 183 -5.04 -20.22 7.24
C GLU A 183 -4.72 -18.84 7.83
N LEU A 184 -3.42 -18.48 7.93
CA LEU A 184 -2.99 -17.16 8.39
C LEU A 184 -3.65 -16.02 7.58
N PHE A 185 -3.75 -16.18 6.26
CA PHE A 185 -4.33 -15.19 5.36
C PHE A 185 -5.85 -15.30 5.17
N GLY A 186 -6.51 -16.25 5.84
CA GLY A 186 -7.94 -16.51 5.66
C GLY A 186 -8.30 -17.04 4.26
N GLY A 187 -7.47 -17.95 3.74
CA GLY A 187 -7.63 -18.63 2.45
C GLY A 187 -6.63 -18.21 1.36
N GLY A 188 -5.51 -17.58 1.73
CA GLY A 188 -4.47 -17.13 0.80
C GLY A 188 -4.47 -15.62 0.51
N ILE A 189 -3.61 -15.20 -0.41
CA ILE A 189 -3.32 -13.78 -0.71
C ILE A 189 -4.48 -13.15 -1.51
N GLU A 190 -5.12 -12.14 -0.93
CA GLU A 190 -6.29 -11.45 -1.48
C GLU A 190 -5.94 -10.57 -2.71
N THR A 191 -6.69 -10.73 -3.81
CA THR A 191 -6.61 -9.82 -4.96
C THR A 191 -7.24 -8.46 -4.66
N GLY A 192 -6.85 -7.42 -5.41
CA GLY A 192 -7.39 -6.08 -5.19
C GLY A 192 -6.80 -5.37 -3.97
N SER A 193 -5.70 -5.89 -3.40
CA SER A 193 -5.06 -5.36 -2.21
C SER A 193 -3.53 -5.43 -2.31
N ILE A 194 -2.84 -4.76 -1.39
CA ILE A 194 -1.38 -4.87 -1.24
C ILE A 194 -1.05 -5.69 0.01
N THR A 195 -0.27 -6.76 -0.17
CA THR A 195 0.31 -7.54 0.94
C THR A 195 1.81 -7.28 1.03
N GLU A 196 2.28 -6.81 2.18
CA GLU A 196 3.71 -6.60 2.47
C GLU A 196 4.29 -7.79 3.23
N PHE A 197 5.38 -8.39 2.73
CA PHE A 197 6.25 -9.27 3.49
C PHE A 197 7.55 -8.56 3.85
N PHE A 198 7.77 -8.32 5.14
CA PHE A 198 8.97 -7.66 5.62
C PHE A 198 9.73 -8.50 6.65
N GLY A 199 11.04 -8.30 6.73
CA GLY A 199 11.89 -9.01 7.68
C GLY A 199 13.36 -8.96 7.30
N GLU A 200 14.21 -9.56 8.13
CA GLU A 200 15.65 -9.60 7.88
C GLU A 200 16.03 -10.38 6.60
N PHE A 201 17.29 -10.27 6.19
CA PHE A 201 17.80 -11.12 5.14
C PHE A 201 17.62 -12.61 5.48
N ARG A 202 17.29 -13.42 4.46
CA ARG A 202 17.16 -14.90 4.56
C ARG A 202 15.94 -15.40 5.35
N THR A 203 14.93 -14.55 5.57
CA THR A 203 13.67 -14.92 6.25
C THR A 203 12.62 -15.55 5.32
N GLY A 204 12.82 -15.52 3.99
CA GLY A 204 11.94 -16.22 3.04
C GLY A 204 11.14 -15.33 2.09
N LYS A 205 11.26 -13.99 2.17
CA LYS A 205 10.52 -13.03 1.32
C LYS A 205 10.52 -13.40 -0.18
N THR A 206 11.69 -13.48 -0.80
CA THR A 206 11.84 -13.87 -2.21
C THR A 206 11.38 -15.30 -2.50
N GLN A 207 11.44 -16.21 -1.52
CA GLN A 207 10.96 -17.59 -1.70
C GLN A 207 9.43 -17.64 -1.78
N ILE A 208 8.75 -16.88 -0.92
CA ILE A 208 7.30 -16.69 -1.00
C ILE A 208 6.92 -16.00 -2.31
N ALA A 209 7.67 -14.99 -2.74
CA ALA A 209 7.42 -14.32 -4.01
C ALA A 209 7.51 -15.27 -5.22
N HIS A 210 8.57 -16.09 -5.31
CA HIS A 210 8.70 -17.11 -6.36
C HIS A 210 7.58 -18.15 -6.32
N GLN A 211 7.21 -18.61 -5.12
CA GLN A 211 6.12 -19.56 -4.89
C GLN A 211 4.80 -19.01 -5.45
N LEU A 212 4.46 -17.76 -5.12
CA LEU A 212 3.23 -17.12 -5.59
C LEU A 212 3.19 -16.97 -7.12
N CYS A 213 4.33 -16.70 -7.77
CA CYS A 213 4.41 -16.66 -9.24
C CYS A 213 4.05 -17.99 -9.91
N VAL A 214 4.18 -19.11 -9.19
CA VAL A 214 3.75 -20.43 -9.66
C VAL A 214 2.30 -20.72 -9.26
N THR A 215 1.94 -20.49 -7.99
CA THR A 215 0.60 -20.88 -7.49
C THR A 215 -0.53 -20.07 -8.11
N VAL A 216 -0.30 -18.82 -8.53
CA VAL A 216 -1.31 -18.04 -9.27
C VAL A 216 -1.73 -18.70 -10.58
N GLN A 217 -0.86 -19.51 -11.18
CA GLN A 217 -1.10 -20.20 -12.44
C GLN A 217 -1.91 -21.49 -12.28
N LEU A 218 -2.10 -21.96 -11.03
CA LEU A 218 -2.86 -23.17 -10.77
C LEU A 218 -4.34 -22.99 -11.15
N PRO A 219 -5.04 -24.09 -11.44
CA PRO A 219 -6.49 -24.09 -11.54
C PRO A 219 -7.15 -23.52 -10.27
N ARG A 220 -8.33 -22.94 -10.45
CA ARG A 220 -9.10 -22.32 -9.36
C ARG A 220 -9.49 -23.31 -8.27
N GLU A 221 -9.81 -24.54 -8.66
CA GLU A 221 -10.08 -25.65 -7.75
C GLU A 221 -8.85 -26.08 -6.93
N ARG A 222 -7.65 -25.65 -7.32
CA ARG A 222 -6.38 -25.87 -6.60
C ARG A 222 -5.86 -24.59 -5.93
N GLY A 223 -6.70 -23.57 -5.78
CA GLY A 223 -6.36 -22.31 -5.10
C GLY A 223 -5.55 -21.30 -5.93
N GLY A 224 -5.37 -21.55 -7.23
CA GLY A 224 -4.82 -20.56 -8.15
C GLY A 224 -5.90 -19.75 -8.86
N LEU A 225 -5.52 -18.99 -9.88
CA LEU A 225 -6.42 -18.13 -10.66
C LEU A 225 -6.37 -18.40 -12.17
N GLU A 226 -5.66 -19.45 -12.60
CA GLU A 226 -5.37 -19.74 -14.01
C GLU A 226 -4.80 -18.52 -14.74
N ALA A 227 -3.92 -17.78 -14.05
CA ALA A 227 -3.48 -16.47 -14.46
C ALA A 227 -1.96 -16.30 -14.39
N ASN A 228 -1.45 -15.29 -15.08
CA ASN A 228 -0.03 -15.00 -15.19
C ASN A 228 0.46 -14.12 -14.04
N ALA A 229 1.78 -14.09 -13.86
CA ALA A 229 2.45 -13.25 -12.87
C ALA A 229 3.31 -12.18 -13.54
N ALA A 230 3.42 -11.03 -12.89
CA ALA A 230 4.44 -10.02 -13.16
C ALA A 230 5.42 -9.92 -12.00
N TYR A 231 6.70 -9.70 -12.30
CA TYR A 231 7.76 -9.59 -11.29
C TYR A 231 8.64 -8.38 -11.58
N ILE A 232 8.69 -7.43 -10.65
CA ILE A 232 9.63 -6.31 -10.67
C ILE A 232 10.76 -6.64 -9.70
N ASP A 233 11.92 -6.97 -10.25
CA ASP A 233 13.12 -7.32 -9.49
C ASP A 233 14.03 -6.10 -9.35
N THR A 234 14.25 -5.65 -8.13
CA THR A 234 15.11 -4.49 -7.83
C THR A 234 16.51 -4.90 -7.37
N GLU A 235 16.67 -6.12 -6.87
CA GLU A 235 17.89 -6.61 -6.23
C GLU A 235 18.61 -7.67 -7.08
N GLY A 236 18.01 -8.12 -8.19
CA GLY A 236 18.56 -9.20 -9.02
C GLY A 236 18.45 -10.56 -8.33
N THR A 237 17.37 -10.79 -7.58
CA THR A 237 17.16 -11.98 -6.75
C THR A 237 16.29 -13.03 -7.42
N PHE A 238 15.66 -12.71 -8.56
CA PHE A 238 14.86 -13.68 -9.29
C PHE A 238 15.73 -14.83 -9.81
N ARG A 239 15.31 -16.07 -9.56
CA ARG A 239 16.02 -17.28 -10.00
C ARG A 239 15.06 -18.21 -10.75
N PRO A 240 15.14 -18.28 -12.09
CA PRO A 240 14.27 -19.15 -12.89
C PRO A 240 14.32 -20.62 -12.46
N GLU A 241 15.47 -21.09 -11.97
CA GLU A 241 15.64 -22.46 -11.47
C GLU A 241 14.69 -22.76 -10.30
N ARG A 242 14.46 -21.77 -9.42
CA ARG A 242 13.49 -21.90 -8.31
C ARG A 242 12.06 -22.05 -8.83
N ILE A 243 11.71 -21.36 -9.93
CA ILE A 243 10.39 -21.48 -10.54
C ILE A 243 10.20 -22.90 -11.09
N VAL A 244 11.24 -23.48 -11.71
CA VAL A 244 11.20 -24.86 -12.23
C VAL A 244 10.93 -25.86 -11.10
N GLU A 245 11.71 -25.79 -10.03
CA GLU A 245 11.58 -26.71 -8.88
C GLU A 245 10.17 -26.62 -8.24
N ILE A 246 9.62 -25.41 -8.12
CA ILE A 246 8.28 -25.21 -7.58
C ILE A 246 7.21 -25.70 -8.58
N ALA A 247 7.34 -25.40 -9.87
CA ALA A 247 6.40 -25.84 -10.90
C ALA A 247 6.25 -27.37 -10.93
N GLU A 248 7.36 -28.10 -10.84
CA GLU A 248 7.40 -29.56 -10.79
C GLU A 248 6.61 -30.10 -9.58
N ARG A 249 6.76 -29.51 -8.39
CA ARG A 249 5.99 -29.89 -7.20
C ARG A 249 4.49 -29.78 -7.42
N PHE A 250 4.03 -28.72 -8.08
CA PHE A 250 2.61 -28.53 -8.34
C PHE A 250 2.11 -29.23 -9.61
N GLY A 251 2.96 -30.00 -10.29
CA GLY A 251 2.60 -30.73 -11.51
C GLY A 251 2.30 -29.82 -12.70
N LEU A 252 2.88 -28.62 -12.73
CA LEU A 252 2.80 -27.70 -13.87
C LEU A 252 3.98 -27.95 -14.83
N ASP A 253 3.79 -27.64 -16.11
CA ASP A 253 4.90 -27.65 -17.08
C ASP A 253 5.87 -26.50 -16.77
N PRO A 254 7.15 -26.76 -16.45
CA PRO A 254 8.08 -25.71 -16.03
C PRO A 254 8.34 -24.67 -17.12
N GLN A 255 8.40 -25.08 -18.39
CA GLN A 255 8.70 -24.16 -19.49
C GLN A 255 7.54 -23.21 -19.76
N GLN A 256 6.31 -23.71 -19.70
CA GLN A 256 5.11 -22.88 -19.81
C GLN A 256 4.98 -21.97 -18.58
N THR A 257 5.25 -22.49 -17.38
CA THR A 257 5.22 -21.71 -16.14
C THR A 257 6.15 -20.51 -16.20
N LEU A 258 7.38 -20.69 -16.73
CA LEU A 258 8.33 -19.61 -16.96
C LEU A 258 7.83 -18.57 -17.96
N LYS A 259 7.23 -19.01 -19.09
CA LYS A 259 6.67 -18.09 -20.12
C LYS A 259 5.53 -17.23 -19.59
N ASN A 260 4.79 -17.74 -18.62
CA ASN A 260 3.66 -17.07 -17.98
C ASN A 260 4.09 -16.04 -16.91
N ILE A 261 5.40 -15.85 -16.69
CA ILE A 261 5.95 -14.84 -15.77
C ILE A 261 6.61 -13.72 -16.58
N THR A 262 6.00 -12.53 -16.54
CA THR A 262 6.61 -11.32 -17.12
C THR A 262 7.53 -10.67 -16.09
N ILE A 263 8.83 -10.58 -16.38
CA ILE A 263 9.82 -10.02 -15.46
C ILE A 263 10.47 -8.74 -16.01
N GLY A 264 10.63 -7.74 -15.14
CA GLY A 264 11.39 -6.52 -15.40
C GLY A 264 12.38 -6.25 -14.27
N ARG A 265 13.66 -6.03 -14.60
CA ARG A 265 14.67 -5.63 -13.61
C ARG A 265 14.75 -4.12 -13.52
N ALA A 266 14.35 -3.57 -12.37
CA ALA A 266 14.49 -2.15 -12.09
C ALA A 266 15.93 -1.83 -11.65
N TYR A 267 16.47 -0.72 -12.15
CA TYR A 267 17.81 -0.23 -11.79
C TYR A 267 17.77 1.11 -11.05
N THR A 268 16.62 1.77 -11.05
CA THR A 268 16.37 3.04 -10.36
C THR A 268 14.93 3.08 -9.83
N SER A 269 14.62 4.02 -8.94
CA SER A 269 13.27 4.21 -8.41
C SER A 269 12.27 4.62 -9.50
N ASP A 270 12.67 5.50 -10.42
CA ASP A 270 11.84 5.87 -11.58
C ASP A 270 11.60 4.69 -12.53
N HIS A 271 12.62 3.85 -12.77
CA HIS A 271 12.45 2.66 -13.59
C HIS A 271 11.48 1.66 -12.94
N GLN A 272 11.55 1.47 -11.62
CA GLN A 272 10.57 0.66 -10.87
C GLN A 272 9.14 1.19 -11.04
N VAL A 273 8.94 2.51 -10.94
CA VAL A 273 7.63 3.15 -11.14
C VAL A 273 7.13 2.94 -12.56
N ASN A 274 7.99 3.10 -13.57
CA ASN A 274 7.61 2.92 -14.98
C ASN A 274 7.27 1.46 -15.30
N LEU A 275 8.03 0.48 -14.79
CA LEU A 275 7.71 -0.94 -14.95
C LEU A 275 6.31 -1.27 -14.40
N ALA A 276 5.94 -0.70 -13.25
CA ALA A 276 4.59 -0.89 -12.70
C ALA A 276 3.51 -0.31 -13.62
N ARG A 277 3.78 0.83 -14.30
CA ARG A 277 2.87 1.42 -15.30
C ARG A 277 2.74 0.54 -16.54
N ASP A 278 3.84 -0.01 -17.02
CA ASP A 278 3.82 -0.94 -18.15
C ASP A 278 3.01 -2.20 -17.81
N ILE A 279 3.14 -2.72 -16.58
CA ILE A 279 2.32 -3.85 -16.12
C ILE A 279 0.83 -3.48 -16.07
N ALA A 280 0.45 -2.27 -15.65
CA ALA A 280 -0.94 -1.84 -15.68
C ALA A 280 -1.53 -1.88 -17.10
N ALA A 281 -0.75 -1.46 -18.11
CA ALA A 281 -1.17 -1.52 -19.51
C ALA A 281 -1.29 -2.97 -20.04
N LEU A 282 -0.42 -3.87 -19.57
CA LEU A 282 -0.37 -5.28 -20.02
C LEU A 282 -1.27 -6.22 -19.21
N ALA A 283 -1.77 -5.80 -18.04
CA ALA A 283 -2.40 -6.68 -17.08
C ALA A 283 -3.57 -7.48 -17.68
N ARG A 284 -4.43 -6.81 -18.45
CA ARG A 284 -5.59 -7.44 -19.09
C ARG A 284 -5.19 -8.33 -20.26
N GLU A 285 -4.34 -7.83 -21.16
CA GLU A 285 -3.92 -8.56 -22.37
C GLU A 285 -3.22 -9.88 -22.00
N LYS A 286 -2.38 -9.84 -20.97
CA LYS A 286 -1.60 -10.99 -20.53
C LYS A 286 -2.27 -11.78 -19.40
N ASN A 287 -3.51 -11.47 -19.01
CA ASN A 287 -4.20 -12.11 -17.88
C ASN A 287 -3.32 -12.16 -16.60
N ILE A 288 -2.72 -11.04 -16.22
CA ILE A 288 -1.88 -10.95 -15.02
C ILE A 288 -2.80 -10.74 -13.81
N ARG A 289 -2.70 -11.62 -12.81
CA ARG A 289 -3.45 -11.52 -11.54
C ARG A 289 -2.55 -11.42 -10.31
N LEU A 290 -1.23 -11.45 -10.49
CA LEU A 290 -0.24 -11.25 -9.44
C LEU A 290 0.84 -10.29 -9.92
N LEU A 291 1.15 -9.28 -9.12
CA LEU A 291 2.32 -8.42 -9.30
C LEU A 291 3.21 -8.50 -8.06
N ILE A 292 4.45 -8.98 -8.24
CA ILE A 292 5.50 -8.93 -7.24
C ILE A 292 6.35 -7.68 -7.43
N VAL A 293 6.66 -6.97 -6.34
CA VAL A 293 7.73 -5.96 -6.27
C VAL A 293 8.76 -6.36 -5.21
N ASP A 294 9.93 -6.86 -5.64
CA ASP A 294 10.98 -7.39 -4.75
C ASP A 294 12.28 -6.58 -4.87
N SER A 295 12.65 -5.69 -3.94
CA SER A 295 11.89 -5.14 -2.83
C SER A 295 11.41 -3.71 -3.10
N LEU A 296 10.30 -3.33 -2.47
CA LEU A 296 9.62 -2.05 -2.69
C LEU A 296 10.51 -0.83 -2.45
N THR A 297 11.38 -0.90 -1.43
CA THR A 297 12.10 0.27 -0.91
C THR A 297 13.56 0.34 -1.32
N SER A 298 14.11 -0.68 -1.99
CA SER A 298 15.56 -0.80 -2.26
C SER A 298 16.13 0.44 -2.96
N HIS A 299 15.63 0.77 -4.15
CA HIS A 299 16.11 1.92 -4.93
C HIS A 299 15.79 3.27 -4.28
N PHE A 300 14.61 3.41 -3.69
CA PHE A 300 14.22 4.62 -2.96
C PHE A 300 15.15 4.93 -1.78
N ARG A 301 15.75 3.91 -1.16
CA ARG A 301 16.75 4.13 -0.10
C ARG A 301 18.12 4.48 -0.65
N ALA A 302 18.50 3.86 -1.76
CA ALA A 302 19.81 4.06 -2.36
C ALA A 302 19.95 5.47 -2.98
N GLU A 303 18.89 6.00 -3.59
CA GLU A 303 18.92 7.27 -4.31
C GLU A 303 18.70 8.49 -3.39
N TYR A 304 17.90 8.35 -2.34
CA TYR A 304 17.51 9.46 -1.46
C TYR A 304 18.27 9.37 -0.13
N ILE A 305 19.53 9.81 -0.18
CA ILE A 305 20.46 9.74 0.95
C ILE A 305 20.34 10.98 1.84
N GLY A 306 20.38 10.76 3.16
CA GLY A 306 20.40 11.82 4.17
C GLY A 306 19.02 12.36 4.54
N ARG A 307 18.96 13.20 5.58
CA ARG A 307 17.69 13.72 6.12
C ARG A 307 17.01 14.75 5.20
N GLY A 308 17.77 15.46 4.37
CA GLY A 308 17.24 16.51 3.49
C GLY A 308 16.38 16.00 2.33
N THR A 309 16.55 14.74 1.92
CA THR A 309 15.80 14.11 0.83
C THR A 309 14.65 13.23 1.33
N LEU A 310 14.47 13.14 2.65
CA LEU A 310 13.48 12.30 3.29
C LEU A 310 12.05 12.62 2.81
N ALA A 311 11.69 13.91 2.76
CA ALA A 311 10.38 14.34 2.32
C ALA A 311 10.08 13.89 0.87
N SER A 312 11.01 14.13 -0.06
CA SER A 312 10.87 13.72 -1.46
C SER A 312 10.79 12.20 -1.61
N ARG A 313 11.62 11.46 -0.87
CA ARG A 313 11.55 9.98 -0.84
C ARG A 313 10.17 9.50 -0.39
N GLN A 314 9.69 10.06 0.72
CA GLN A 314 8.38 9.72 1.27
C GLN A 314 7.26 10.05 0.28
N GLN A 315 7.32 11.20 -0.39
CA GLN A 315 6.34 11.60 -1.40
C GLN A 315 6.34 10.65 -2.62
N ASN A 316 7.52 10.37 -3.19
CA ASN A 316 7.63 9.51 -4.38
C ASN A 316 7.24 8.06 -4.07
N LEU A 317 7.65 7.54 -2.90
CA LEU A 317 7.24 6.22 -2.44
C LEU A 317 5.71 6.16 -2.21
N ASN A 318 5.11 7.21 -1.64
CA ASN A 318 3.66 7.28 -1.45
C ASN A 318 2.91 7.24 -2.78
N GLN A 319 3.36 8.04 -3.75
CA GLN A 319 2.78 8.05 -5.10
C GLN A 319 2.87 6.67 -5.75
N HIS A 320 4.02 5.98 -5.60
CA HIS A 320 4.20 4.64 -6.13
C HIS A 320 3.26 3.62 -5.46
N ILE A 321 3.14 3.62 -4.14
CA ILE A 321 2.26 2.68 -3.43
C ILE A 321 0.79 2.93 -3.77
N HIS A 322 0.34 4.19 -3.84
CA HIS A 322 -1.02 4.50 -4.26
C HIS A 322 -1.29 4.07 -5.72
N PHE A 323 -0.30 4.20 -6.59
CA PHE A 323 -0.42 3.67 -7.96
C PHE A 323 -0.59 2.14 -7.94
N LEU A 324 0.21 1.43 -7.14
CA LEU A 324 0.09 -0.03 -6.99
C LEU A 324 -1.27 -0.44 -6.42
N LEU A 325 -1.81 0.30 -5.44
CA LEU A 325 -3.13 0.03 -4.87
C LEU A 325 -4.23 0.21 -5.93
N LYS A 326 -4.15 1.32 -6.67
CA LYS A 326 -5.07 1.58 -7.77
C LYS A 326 -4.99 0.49 -8.84
N LEU A 327 -3.79 0.03 -9.20
CA LEU A 327 -3.59 -1.09 -10.12
C LEU A 327 -4.24 -2.36 -9.59
N ALA A 328 -4.05 -2.68 -8.31
CA ALA A 328 -4.66 -3.83 -7.65
C ALA A 328 -6.19 -3.80 -7.79
N GLU A 329 -6.83 -2.68 -7.42
CA GLU A 329 -8.29 -2.52 -7.46
C GLU A 329 -8.86 -2.46 -8.88
N MET A 330 -8.17 -1.78 -9.81
CA MET A 330 -8.63 -1.63 -11.20
C MET A 330 -8.61 -2.95 -11.96
N HIS A 331 -7.59 -3.78 -11.74
CA HIS A 331 -7.35 -4.99 -12.51
C HIS A 331 -7.54 -6.29 -11.70
N HIS A 332 -8.04 -6.19 -10.46
CA HIS A 332 -8.16 -7.29 -9.50
C HIS A 332 -6.87 -8.10 -9.39
N VAL A 333 -5.73 -7.41 -9.33
CA VAL A 333 -4.41 -8.00 -9.17
C VAL A 333 -4.09 -8.10 -7.69
N ALA A 334 -3.57 -9.23 -7.24
CA ALA A 334 -2.88 -9.30 -5.96
C ALA A 334 -1.51 -8.62 -6.10
N VAL A 335 -1.28 -7.54 -5.36
CA VAL A 335 0.04 -6.90 -5.33
C VAL A 335 0.77 -7.37 -4.08
N VAL A 336 1.92 -8.00 -4.27
CA VAL A 336 2.77 -8.44 -3.17
C VAL A 336 4.08 -7.71 -3.23
N VAL A 337 4.43 -7.06 -2.13
CA VAL A 337 5.65 -6.30 -2.01
C VAL A 337 6.53 -6.93 -0.94
N THR A 338 7.83 -7.02 -1.20
CA THR A 338 8.78 -7.38 -0.15
C THR A 338 9.44 -6.12 0.39
N ASN A 339 9.86 -6.18 1.65
CA ASN A 339 10.57 -5.08 2.27
C ASN A 339 11.62 -5.57 3.26
N GLN A 340 12.64 -4.74 3.48
CA GLN A 340 13.70 -5.02 4.44
C GLN A 340 13.39 -4.34 5.78
N VAL A 341 14.01 -4.83 6.86
CA VAL A 341 14.01 -4.17 8.17
C VAL A 341 15.33 -3.47 8.42
N MET A 342 15.32 -2.48 9.31
CA MET A 342 16.50 -1.89 9.91
C MET A 342 16.59 -2.28 11.39
N ALA A 343 17.81 -2.51 11.86
CA ALA A 343 18.07 -2.65 13.29
C ALA A 343 17.86 -1.31 14.00
N ARG A 344 17.25 -1.35 15.18
CA ARG A 344 17.08 -0.25 16.11
C ARG A 344 18.00 -0.50 17.30
N PRO A 345 19.24 0.02 17.27
CA PRO A 345 20.21 -0.21 18.35
C PRO A 345 19.77 0.39 19.70
N ASP A 346 18.85 1.36 19.67
CA ASP A 346 18.32 2.03 20.85
C ASP A 346 17.23 1.21 21.58
N PHE A 347 16.87 0.03 21.07
CA PHE A 347 15.80 -0.83 21.61
C PHE A 347 16.39 -1.90 22.54
N PHE A 348 16.11 -1.79 23.84
CA PHE A 348 16.70 -2.67 24.87
C PHE A 348 15.88 -3.93 25.17
N PHE A 349 14.60 -3.98 24.80
CA PHE A 349 13.69 -5.10 25.09
C PHE A 349 12.77 -5.41 23.90
N GLY A 350 12.64 -6.69 23.53
CA GLY A 350 11.81 -7.13 22.41
C GLY A 350 12.58 -7.24 21.09
N ASP A 351 11.85 -7.31 19.97
CA ASP A 351 12.46 -7.38 18.64
C ASP A 351 13.04 -6.01 18.26
N PRO A 352 14.37 -5.89 18.04
CA PRO A 352 15.00 -4.62 17.75
C PRO A 352 14.83 -4.22 16.28
N THR A 353 14.02 -4.91 15.48
CA THR A 353 13.85 -4.58 14.06
C THR A 353 12.66 -3.67 13.81
N ALA A 354 12.81 -2.75 12.86
CA ALA A 354 11.72 -1.90 12.37
C ALA A 354 11.63 -1.99 10.84
N PRO A 355 10.42 -2.10 10.26
CA PRO A 355 10.25 -2.07 8.80
C PRO A 355 10.68 -0.73 8.21
N VAL A 356 11.12 -0.77 6.97
CA VAL A 356 11.64 0.42 6.27
C VAL A 356 10.55 1.09 5.44
N GLY A 357 10.62 2.41 5.28
CA GLY A 357 9.60 3.21 4.57
C GLY A 357 8.67 3.99 5.51
N GLY A 358 8.74 3.73 6.82
CA GLY A 358 8.05 4.50 7.86
C GLY A 358 6.54 4.40 7.75
N ASN A 359 5.84 5.44 8.22
CA ASN A 359 4.38 5.47 8.32
C ASN A 359 3.67 5.31 6.97
N ILE A 360 4.33 5.66 5.86
CA ILE A 360 3.71 5.60 4.52
C ILE A 360 3.46 4.16 4.11
N VAL A 361 4.47 3.30 4.21
CA VAL A 361 4.28 1.86 3.94
C VAL A 361 3.32 1.26 4.96
N ALA A 362 3.42 1.69 6.22
CA ALA A 362 2.57 1.18 7.29
C ALA A 362 1.07 1.44 7.09
N HIS A 363 0.69 2.61 6.54
CA HIS A 363 -0.72 2.96 6.36
C HIS A 363 -1.29 2.57 4.99
N SER A 364 -0.44 2.34 3.99
CA SER A 364 -0.88 2.12 2.61
C SER A 364 -0.93 0.65 2.20
N CYS A 365 -0.22 -0.25 2.91
CA CYS A 365 -0.34 -1.69 2.71
C CYS A 365 -1.55 -2.23 3.50
N THR A 366 -2.39 -3.03 2.85
CA THR A 366 -3.61 -3.58 3.47
C THR A 366 -3.30 -4.63 4.52
N THR A 367 -2.36 -5.54 4.21
CA THR A 367 -1.93 -6.60 5.13
C THR A 367 -0.41 -6.60 5.20
N ARG A 368 0.13 -6.65 6.42
CA ARG A 368 1.58 -6.58 6.67
C ARG A 368 2.03 -7.77 7.49
N VAL A 369 2.99 -8.52 6.97
CA VAL A 369 3.47 -9.76 7.56
C VAL A 369 4.96 -9.67 7.87
N TYR A 370 5.27 -9.85 9.14
CA TYR A 370 6.64 -9.93 9.62
C TYR A 370 7.15 -11.36 9.53
N LEU A 371 8.29 -11.53 8.86
CA LEU A 371 8.98 -12.81 8.69
C LEU A 371 10.25 -12.84 9.53
N ARG A 372 10.38 -13.87 10.37
CA ARG A 372 11.59 -14.13 11.16
C ARG A 372 12.09 -15.57 11.01
N LYS A 373 13.38 -15.77 11.28
CA LYS A 373 13.99 -17.11 11.26
C LYS A 373 13.52 -17.91 12.47
N SER A 374 13.30 -19.20 12.25
CA SER A 374 13.18 -20.21 13.31
C SER A 374 14.36 -21.19 13.20
N LYS A 375 14.26 -22.35 13.86
CA LYS A 375 15.27 -23.40 13.79
C LYS A 375 15.36 -23.97 12.36
N GLN A 376 16.58 -24.17 11.87
CA GLN A 376 16.87 -24.81 10.58
C GLN A 376 16.19 -24.10 9.38
N THR A 377 15.42 -24.84 8.61
CA THR A 377 14.64 -24.46 7.41
C THR A 377 13.34 -23.76 7.76
N LYS A 378 12.88 -23.84 9.02
CA LYS A 378 11.62 -23.23 9.48
C LYS A 378 11.73 -21.71 9.62
N ARG A 379 10.61 -21.04 9.37
CA ARG A 379 10.40 -19.60 9.45
C ARG A 379 9.08 -19.34 10.16
N VAL A 380 8.95 -18.16 10.73
CA VAL A 380 7.70 -17.72 11.35
C VAL A 380 7.18 -16.52 10.57
N ALA A 381 5.89 -16.56 10.21
CA ALA A 381 5.15 -15.45 9.65
C ALA A 381 4.16 -14.94 10.71
N ARG A 382 4.16 -13.63 10.97
CA ARG A 382 3.24 -12.98 11.90
C ARG A 382 2.51 -11.83 11.21
N ILE A 383 1.19 -11.80 11.32
CA ILE A 383 0.41 -10.61 10.92
C ILE A 383 0.67 -9.50 11.95
N VAL A 384 1.13 -8.36 11.44
CA VAL A 384 1.40 -7.15 12.24
C VAL A 384 0.34 -6.09 12.01
N ASP A 385 -0.27 -6.08 10.82
CA ASP A 385 -1.34 -5.16 10.48
C ASP A 385 -2.27 -5.79 9.44
N SER A 386 -3.57 -5.71 9.66
CA SER A 386 -4.61 -6.15 8.73
C SER A 386 -5.97 -5.61 9.18
N PRO A 387 -6.86 -5.20 8.24
CA PRO A 387 -8.18 -4.68 8.60
C PRO A 387 -9.14 -5.77 9.13
N ASN A 388 -8.90 -7.04 8.82
CA ASN A 388 -9.82 -8.13 9.11
C ASN A 388 -9.17 -9.38 9.71
N LEU A 389 -7.85 -9.55 9.59
CA LEU A 389 -7.15 -10.69 10.15
C LEU A 389 -6.61 -10.36 11.55
N PRO A 390 -6.72 -11.29 12.52
CA PRO A 390 -6.16 -11.08 13.85
C PRO A 390 -4.63 -11.07 13.83
N GLU A 391 -4.02 -10.47 14.84
CA GLU A 391 -2.57 -10.61 15.07
C GLU A 391 -2.23 -12.03 15.53
N VAL A 392 -1.94 -12.89 14.57
CA VAL A 392 -1.54 -14.28 14.78
C VAL A 392 -0.21 -14.57 14.09
N GLU A 393 0.49 -15.62 14.56
CA GLU A 393 1.70 -16.13 13.92
C GLU A 393 1.56 -17.61 13.58
N THR A 394 2.24 -18.02 12.51
CA THR A 394 2.31 -19.41 12.07
C THR A 394 3.73 -19.77 11.64
N VAL A 395 4.01 -21.07 11.55
CA VAL A 395 5.30 -21.60 11.13
C VAL A 395 5.18 -22.20 9.73
N PHE A 396 6.15 -21.91 8.88
CA PHE A 396 6.29 -22.50 7.56
C PHE A 396 7.74 -22.91 7.32
N GLU A 397 7.97 -23.76 6.33
CA GLU A 397 9.29 -24.28 6.00
C GLU A 397 9.69 -23.93 4.56
N ILE A 398 10.98 -23.67 4.35
CA ILE A 398 11.54 -23.43 3.02
C ILE A 398 12.34 -24.66 2.61
N LEU A 399 11.86 -25.38 1.60
CA LEU A 399 12.47 -26.59 1.05
C LEU A 399 12.95 -26.36 -0.40
N SER A 400 13.58 -27.40 -0.96
CA SER A 400 14.10 -27.39 -2.34
C SER A 400 13.02 -27.18 -3.38
N ASP A 401 11.78 -27.52 -3.11
CA ASP A 401 10.63 -27.46 -4.02
C ASP A 401 9.59 -26.42 -3.59
N GLY A 402 9.98 -25.47 -2.73
CA GLY A 402 9.19 -24.29 -2.41
C GLY A 402 8.84 -24.13 -0.93
N ILE A 403 7.68 -23.53 -0.67
CA ILE A 403 7.16 -23.24 0.68
C ILE A 403 6.24 -24.38 1.15
N HIS A 404 6.49 -24.91 2.35
CA HIS A 404 5.72 -26.01 2.95
C HIS A 404 5.22 -25.62 4.34
N ASP A 405 4.33 -26.44 4.88
CA ASP A 405 3.93 -26.35 6.28
C ASP A 405 5.10 -26.66 7.21
N GLY A 406 5.11 -25.99 8.37
CA GLY A 406 6.27 -25.94 9.27
C GLY A 406 6.03 -26.49 10.67
#